data_AF-A0A969E1J6-F1
#
_entry.id   AF-A0A969E1J6-F1
#
_cell.length_a   1.000
_cell.length_b   1.000
_cell.length_c   1.000
_cell.angle_alpha   90.00
_cell.angle_beta   90.00
_cell.angle_gamma   90.00
#
_symmetry.space_group_name_H-M   'P 1'
#
loop_
_entity.id
_entity.type
_entity.pdbx_description
1 polymer ?
#
loop_
_entity_poly.entity_id
_entity_poly.type
_entity_poly.pdbx_seq_one_letter_code
_entity_poly.pdbx_strand_id
1 'polypeptide(L)' 'MSQLPPQSLTNTQLTLLKMFAYQLPEEELEEMKAVLARFFAQRIRKRTAQIWEERQYSNDTMQTWLNEEGQ' A
#
# COMPACT_ATOMS: atom_id res chain seq x y z
N MET A 1 -18.23 -26.79 -0.42
CA MET A 1 -16.88 -26.34 -0.01
C MET A 1 -16.12 -25.96 -1.26
N SER A 2 -15.89 -24.67 -1.49
CA SER A 2 -15.21 -24.19 -2.69
C SER A 2 -13.70 -24.48 -2.56
N GLN A 3 -13.16 -25.25 -3.50
CA GLN A 3 -11.75 -25.61 -3.54
C GLN A 3 -10.93 -24.36 -3.87
N LEU A 4 -9.96 -24.02 -3.01
CA LEU A 4 -8.98 -22.96 -3.27
C LEU A 4 -8.04 -23.42 -4.39
N PRO A 5 -7.79 -22.60 -5.43
CA PRO A 5 -6.82 -22.93 -6.47
C PRO A 5 -5.41 -23.09 -5.84
N PRO A 6 -4.50 -23.86 -6.48
CA PRO A 6 -3.13 -23.99 -5.98
C PRO A 6 -2.53 -22.60 -5.83
N GLN A 7 -2.17 -22.24 -4.59
CA GLN A 7 -1.62 -20.93 -4.24
C GLN A 7 -0.21 -20.78 -4.83
N SER A 8 -0.13 -20.56 -6.14
CA SER A 8 1.09 -20.11 -6.79
C SER A 8 1.42 -18.72 -6.26
N LEU A 9 2.66 -18.54 -5.83
CA LEU A 9 3.13 -17.25 -5.34
C LEU A 9 3.07 -16.22 -6.48
N THR A 10 2.65 -15.02 -6.15
CA THR A 10 2.69 -13.88 -7.07
C THR A 10 4.14 -13.56 -7.45
N ASN A 11 4.33 -12.89 -8.59
CA ASN A 11 5.65 -12.42 -9.00
C ASN A 11 6.33 -11.56 -7.93
N THR A 12 5.57 -10.73 -7.20
CA THR A 12 6.09 -9.94 -6.08
C THR A 12 6.62 -10.83 -4.96
N GLN A 13 5.84 -11.83 -4.54
CA GLN A 13 6.26 -12.78 -3.51
C GLN A 13 7.50 -13.58 -3.94
N LEU A 14 7.56 -14.04 -5.19
CA LEU A 14 8.72 -14.74 -5.73
C LEU A 14 9.98 -13.86 -5.77
N THR A 15 9.85 -12.59 -6.15
CA THR A 15 10.97 -11.64 -6.15
C THR A 15 11.47 -11.35 -4.75
N LEU A 16 10.56 -11.12 -3.79
CA LEU A 16 10.92 -10.94 -2.37
C LEU A 16 11.70 -12.17 -1.85
N LEU A 17 11.20 -13.39 -2.12
CA LEU A 17 11.90 -14.63 -1.73
C LEU A 17 13.30 -14.76 -2.33
N LYS A 18 13.49 -14.34 -3.59
CA LYS A 18 14.83 -14.31 -4.21
C LYS A 18 15.77 -13.33 -3.52
N MET A 19 15.27 -12.20 -3.03
CA MET A 19 16.07 -11.23 -2.28
C MET A 19 16.43 -11.76 -0.88
N PHE A 20 15.51 -12.48 -0.23
CA PHE A 20 15.72 -13.13 1.07
C PHE A 20 16.50 -14.45 1.02
N ALA A 21 16.96 -14.88 -0.17
CA ALA A 21 17.83 -16.05 -0.29
C ALA A 21 19.17 -15.84 0.45
N TYR A 22 19.53 -14.57 0.71
CA TYR A 22 20.60 -14.19 1.62
C TYR A 22 20.03 -13.95 3.01
N GLN A 23 20.69 -14.51 4.03
CA GLN A 23 20.30 -14.30 5.41
C GLN A 23 20.69 -12.87 5.83
N LEU A 24 19.71 -11.97 5.78
CA LEU A 24 19.89 -10.58 6.21
C LEU A 24 19.99 -10.53 7.75
N PRO A 25 20.89 -9.73 8.31
CA PRO A 25 20.80 -9.30 9.71
C PRO A 25 19.46 -8.61 9.97
N GLU A 26 18.97 -8.67 11.21
CA GLU A 26 17.66 -8.10 11.59
C GLU A 26 17.56 -6.60 11.25
N GLU A 27 18.66 -5.85 11.40
CA GLU A 27 18.72 -4.42 11.07
C GLU A 27 18.44 -4.15 9.59
N GLU A 28 19.03 -4.94 8.70
CA GLU A 28 18.81 -4.80 7.25
C GLU A 28 17.37 -5.22 6.85
N LEU A 29 16.79 -6.21 7.56
CA LEU A 29 15.40 -6.59 7.37
C LEU A 29 14.44 -5.45 7.74
N GLU A 30 14.71 -4.76 8.84
CA GLU A 30 13.93 -3.59 9.27
C GLU A 30 14.07 -2.41 8.29
N GLU A 31 15.27 -2.13 7.80
CA GLU A 31 15.48 -1.11 6.77
C GLU A 31 14.67 -1.42 5.50
N MET A 32 14.68 -2.68 5.08
CA MET A 32 13.93 -3.11 3.91
C MET A 32 12.41 -2.98 4.10
N LYS A 33 11.88 -3.32 5.29
CA LYS A 33 10.47 -3.04 5.64
C LYS A 33 10.15 -1.56 5.53
N ALA A 34 11.04 -0.69 6.01
CA ALA A 34 10.87 0.76 5.92
C ALA A 34 10.88 1.28 4.48
N VAL A 35 11.69 0.69 3.59
CA VAL A 35 11.69 1.02 2.14
C VAL A 35 10.37 0.62 1.49
N LEU A 36 9.86 -0.58 1.76
CA LEU A 36 8.58 -1.05 1.23
C LEU A 36 7.40 -0.20 1.74
N ALA A 37 7.37 0.13 3.03
CA ALA A 37 6.36 1.00 3.63
C ALA A 37 6.35 2.37 2.95
N ARG A 38 7.53 2.98 2.73
CA ARG A 38 7.67 4.25 2.02
C ARG A 38 7.15 4.16 0.58
N PHE A 39 7.48 3.10 -0.15
CA PHE A 39 7.00 2.88 -1.52
C PHE A 39 5.46 2.84 -1.58
N PHE A 40 4.82 2.07 -0.70
CA PHE A 40 3.36 1.98 -0.68
C PHE A 40 2.70 3.28 -0.25
N ALA A 41 3.23 3.97 0.77
CA ALA A 41 2.73 5.26 1.21
C ALA A 41 2.79 6.32 0.09
N GLN A 42 3.90 6.39 -0.64
CA GLN A 42 4.04 7.27 -1.80
C GLN A 42 3.03 6.94 -2.89
N ARG A 43 2.81 5.64 -3.17
CA ARG A 43 1.83 5.20 -4.17
C ARG A 43 0.41 5.57 -3.78
N ILE A 44 0.03 5.40 -2.51
CA ILE A 44 -1.28 5.79 -1.98
C ILE A 44 -1.44 7.30 -2.11
N ARG A 45 -0.47 8.09 -1.61
CA ARG A 45 -0.51 9.56 -1.69
C ARG A 45 -0.71 10.05 -3.12
N LYS A 46 0.03 9.47 -4.08
CA LYS A 46 -0.10 9.84 -5.50
C LYS A 46 -1.50 9.54 -6.04
N ARG A 47 -2.06 8.36 -5.74
CA ARG A 47 -3.40 7.98 -6.17
C ARG A 47 -4.47 8.86 -5.52
N THR A 48 -4.36 9.14 -4.23
CA THR A 48 -5.31 9.99 -3.52
C THR A 48 -5.28 11.41 -4.09
N ALA A 49 -4.09 11.96 -4.36
CA ALA A 49 -3.97 13.27 -5.01
C ALA A 49 -4.60 13.29 -6.41
N GLN A 50 -4.39 12.24 -7.22
CA GLN A 50 -5.02 12.12 -8.54
C GLN A 50 -6.55 12.07 -8.44
N ILE A 51 -7.10 11.25 -7.54
CA ILE A 51 -8.55 11.15 -7.34
C ILE A 51 -9.13 12.49 -6.86
N TRP A 52 -8.40 13.18 -5.97
CA TRP A 52 -8.79 14.50 -5.45
C TRP A 52 -8.95 15.52 -6.57
N GLU A 53 -7.98 15.55 -7.49
CA GLU A 53 -7.99 16.42 -8.67
C GLU A 53 -9.06 16.02 -9.69
N GLU A 54 -9.15 14.73 -10.05
CA GLU A 54 -10.13 14.20 -11.01
C GLU A 54 -11.56 14.47 -10.58
N ARG A 55 -11.83 14.42 -9.26
CA ARG A 55 -13.16 14.64 -8.70
C ARG A 55 -13.42 16.09 -8.30
N GLN A 56 -12.47 16.99 -8.59
CA GLN A 56 -12.56 18.42 -8.26
C GLN A 56 -12.88 18.64 -6.77
N TYR A 57 -12.37 17.76 -5.92
CA TYR A 57 -12.58 17.86 -4.48
C TYR A 57 -11.90 19.11 -3.95
N SER A 58 -12.58 19.80 -3.05
CA SER A 58 -12.10 21.02 -2.41
C SER A 58 -12.09 20.86 -0.90
N ASN A 59 -11.56 21.87 -0.22
CA ASN A 59 -11.66 21.95 1.25
C ASN A 59 -13.13 21.93 1.71
N ASP A 60 -14.06 22.43 0.89
CA ASP A 60 -15.50 22.37 1.20
C ASP A 60 -16.02 20.94 1.13
N THR A 61 -15.55 20.13 0.17
CA THR A 61 -15.86 18.69 0.12
C THR A 61 -15.43 17.98 1.41
N MET A 62 -14.24 18.33 1.92
CA MET A 62 -13.74 17.78 3.18
C MET A 62 -14.61 18.21 4.37
N GLN A 63 -15.05 19.47 4.41
CA GLN A 63 -15.94 19.97 5.46
C GLN A 63 -17.31 19.25 5.42
N THR A 64 -17.86 19.01 4.23
CA THR A 64 -19.11 18.26 4.08
C THR A 64 -18.98 16.85 4.66
N TRP A 65 -17.93 16.10 4.31
CA TRP A 65 -17.75 14.74 4.83
C TRP A 65 -17.53 14.69 6.34
N LEU A 66 -16.75 15.62 6.91
CA LEU A 66 -16.53 15.71 8.35
C LEU A 66 -17.83 16.00 9.13
N ASN A 67 -18.74 16.75 8.53
CA ASN A 67 -20.05 17.07 9.12
C ASN A 67 -21.08 15.95 8.92
N GLU A 68 -20.88 15.07 7.95
CA GLU A 68 -21.72 13.88 7.70
C GLU A 68 -21.33 12.70 8.60
N GLU A 69 -20.03 12.48 8.85
CA GLU A 69 -19.57 11.40 9.77
C GLU A 69 -19.84 11.69 11.25
N GLY A 70 -20.13 12.97 11.59
CA GLY A 70 -20.46 13.41 12.95
C GLY A 70 -21.96 13.34 13.31
N GLN A 71 -22.81 12.80 12.43
CA GLN A 71 -24.26 12.60 12.62
C GLN A 71 -24.59 11.11 12.77
#